data_AF-A0A3R7AAX9-F1
#
_entry.id   AF-A0A3R7AAX9-F1
#
_cell.length_a   1.000
_cell.length_b   1.000
_cell.length_c   1.000
_cell.angle_alpha   90.00
_cell.angle_beta   90.00
_cell.angle_gamma   90.00
#
_symmetry.space_group_name_H-M   'P 1'
#
loop_
_entity.id
_entity.type
_entity.pdbx_description
1 polymer ?
#
loop_
_entity_poly.entity_id
_entity_poly.type
_entity_poly.pdbx_seq_one_letter_code
_entity_poly.pdbx_strand_id
1 'polypeptide(L)'
;MSGVVNKIRGGLKTILWHRHSRVEAENDNISESGLEDALRRSFTLVEHYPDDQRGESALVLTFVEGKPVHVVLSPREGLCYLITV
;
A
#
# COMPACT_ATOMS: atom_id res chain seq x y z
N MET A 1 -5.78 17.57 -1.73
CA MET A 1 -5.36 16.15 -1.66
C MET A 1 -6.25 15.34 -2.57
N SER A 2 -5.70 14.47 -3.42
CA SER A 2 -6.49 13.63 -4.32
C SER A 2 -7.44 12.72 -3.53
N GLY A 3 -8.64 12.44 -4.06
CA GLY A 3 -9.65 11.63 -3.36
C GLY A 3 -9.13 10.25 -2.95
N VAL A 4 -8.27 9.64 -3.77
CA VAL A 4 -7.64 8.34 -3.49
C VAL A 4 -6.72 8.36 -2.26
N VAL A 5 -6.00 9.44 -2.00
CA VAL A 5 -5.12 9.55 -0.81
C VAL A 5 -5.94 9.50 0.47
N ASN A 6 -7.11 10.14 0.49
CA ASN A 6 -8.01 10.10 1.65
C ASN A 6 -8.59 8.70 1.85
N LYS A 7 -8.98 8.03 0.76
CA LYS A 7 -9.46 6.63 0.80
C LYS A 7 -8.37 5.69 1.35
N ILE A 8 -7.14 5.80 0.86
CA ILE A 8 -5.99 5.03 1.35
C ILE A 8 -5.76 5.30 2.84
N ARG A 9 -5.65 6.57 3.26
CA ARG A 9 -5.47 6.92 4.68
C ARG A 9 -6.58 6.35 5.57
N GLY A 10 -7.82 6.37 5.10
CA GLY A 10 -8.94 5.74 5.81
C GLY A 10 -8.81 4.22 5.93
N GLY A 11 -8.35 3.56 4.86
CA GLY A 11 -8.20 2.11 4.77
C GLY A 11 -6.95 1.53 5.44
N LEU A 12 -5.88 2.30 5.67
CA LEU A 12 -4.64 1.83 6.32
C LEU A 12 -4.83 1.38 7.79
N LYS A 13 -6.02 1.60 8.37
CA LYS A 13 -6.43 0.99 9.65
C LYS A 13 -6.53 -0.53 9.55
N THR A 14 -6.85 -1.06 8.38
CA THR A 14 -7.00 -2.48 8.11
C THR A 14 -6.36 -2.81 6.77
N ILE A 15 -5.18 -3.43 6.82
CA ILE A 15 -4.41 -3.80 5.64
C ILE A 15 -4.54 -5.31 5.43
N LEU A 16 -4.95 -5.70 4.24
CA LEU A 16 -5.05 -7.10 3.83
C LEU A 16 -4.01 -7.40 2.77
N TRP A 17 -3.08 -8.28 3.10
CA TRP A 17 -2.01 -8.67 2.21
C TRP A 17 -2.46 -9.76 1.24
N HIS A 18 -2.20 -9.55 -0.05
CA HIS A 18 -2.26 -10.64 -1.01
C HIS A 18 -1.13 -11.65 -0.72
N ARG A 19 -1.33 -12.94 -0.99
CA ARG A 19 -0.29 -13.95 -0.75
C ARG A 19 1.03 -13.62 -1.47
N HIS A 20 0.90 -13.09 -2.69
CA HIS A 20 2.05 -12.70 -3.51
C HIS A 20 2.89 -11.61 -2.84
N SER A 21 2.25 -10.56 -2.32
CA SER A 21 2.96 -9.44 -1.71
C SER A 21 3.68 -9.80 -0.41
N ARG A 22 3.18 -10.80 0.34
CA ARG A 22 3.90 -11.36 1.49
C ARG A 22 5.21 -12.01 1.09
N VAL A 23 5.18 -12.82 0.03
CA VAL A 23 6.37 -13.52 -0.48
C VAL A 23 7.40 -12.52 -1.02
N GLU A 24 6.95 -11.47 -1.71
CA GLU A 24 7.83 -10.39 -2.19
C GLU A 24 8.49 -9.65 -1.03
N ALA A 25 7.70 -9.21 -0.05
CA ALA A 25 8.24 -8.54 1.14
C ALA A 25 9.25 -9.41 1.90
N GLU A 26 8.96 -10.71 2.07
CA GLU A 26 9.89 -11.64 2.71
C GLU A 26 11.21 -11.77 1.94
N ASN A 27 11.15 -11.91 0.61
CA ASN A 27 12.34 -11.98 -0.26
C ASN A 27 13.19 -10.69 -0.16
N ASP A 28 12.55 -9.54 0.04
CA ASP A 28 13.21 -8.24 0.16
C ASP A 28 13.63 -7.90 1.61
N ASN A 29 13.44 -8.83 2.55
CA ASN A 29 13.67 -8.63 3.99
C ASN A 29 12.89 -7.43 4.56
N ILE A 30 11.66 -7.25 4.11
CA ILE A 30 10.73 -6.23 4.58
C ILE A 30 9.74 -6.90 5.54
N SER A 31 9.77 -6.47 6.82
CA SER A 31 8.78 -6.90 7.81
C SER A 31 7.38 -6.40 7.45
N GLU A 32 6.36 -7.26 7.54
CA GLU A 32 4.95 -6.86 7.36
C GLU A 32 4.60 -5.69 8.29
N SER A 33 4.91 -5.79 9.59
CA SER A 33 4.64 -4.72 10.55
C SER A 33 5.42 -3.44 10.25
N GLY A 34 6.66 -3.59 9.78
CA GLY A 34 7.51 -2.46 9.37
C GLY A 34 6.91 -1.70 8.20
N LEU A 35 6.43 -2.42 7.18
CA LEU A 35 5.80 -1.81 6.02
C LEU A 35 4.46 -1.16 6.36
N GLU A 36 3.61 -1.83 7.14
CA GLU A 36 2.34 -1.26 7.56
C GLU A 36 2.52 0.02 8.37
N ASP A 37 3.48 0.03 9.31
CA ASP A 37 3.79 1.21 10.10
C ASP A 37 4.37 2.34 9.25
N ALA A 38 5.22 2.02 8.27
CA ALA A 38 5.74 3.00 7.32
C ALA A 38 4.61 3.65 6.51
N LEU A 39 3.71 2.84 5.96
CA LEU A 39 2.53 3.32 5.22
C LEU A 39 1.63 4.22 6.09
N ARG A 40 1.38 3.82 7.35
CA ARG A 40 0.58 4.62 8.30
C ARG A 40 1.23 5.94 8.66
N ARG A 41 2.57 5.98 8.78
CA ARG A 41 3.32 7.21 9.06
C ARG A 41 3.28 8.15 7.86
N SER A 42 3.70 7.67 6.70
CA SER A 42 3.78 8.49 5.50
C SER A 42 3.90 7.65 4.23
N PHE A 43 3.27 8.14 3.17
CA PHE A 43 3.49 7.65 1.82
C PHE A 43 3.37 8.81 0.83
N THR A 44 3.96 8.63 -0.34
CA THR A 44 3.81 9.51 -1.50
C THR A 44 3.02 8.77 -2.56
N LEU A 45 1.96 9.39 -3.08
CA LEU A 45 1.24 8.86 -4.25
C LEU A 45 2.13 9.02 -5.48
N VAL A 46 2.45 7.91 -6.16
CA VAL A 46 3.25 7.91 -7.39
C VAL A 46 2.33 7.86 -8.60
N GLU A 47 1.40 6.90 -8.63
CA GLU A 47 0.43 6.72 -9.71
C GLU A 47 -0.95 6.38 -9.14
N HIS A 48 -2.01 6.77 -9.86
CA HIS A 48 -3.40 6.45 -9.52
C HIS A 48 -4.08 5.78 -10.72
N TYR A 49 -4.68 4.61 -10.47
CA TYR A 49 -5.40 3.81 -11.46
C TYR A 49 -6.88 3.72 -11.05
N PRO A 50 -7.72 4.69 -11.47
CA PRO A 50 -9.14 4.72 -11.08
C PRO A 50 -9.95 3.54 -11.66
N ASP A 51 -9.58 3.08 -12.87
CA ASP A 51 -10.36 2.14 -13.69
C ASP A 51 -9.63 0.82 -13.96
N ASP A 52 -8.75 0.39 -13.05
CA ASP A 52 -8.10 -0.92 -13.14
C ASP A 52 -9.17 -2.04 -13.17
N GLN A 53 -8.92 -3.14 -13.89
CA GLN A 53 -9.87 -4.25 -14.08
C GLN A 53 -10.38 -4.83 -12.75
N ARG A 54 -9.59 -4.67 -11.68
CA ARG A 54 -9.89 -5.16 -10.33
C ARG A 54 -10.45 -4.09 -9.39
N GLY A 55 -10.76 -2.91 -9.92
CA GLY A 55 -11.20 -1.71 -9.20
C GLY A 55 -10.06 -0.79 -8.82
N GLU A 56 -10.41 0.43 -8.38
CA GLU A 56 -9.47 1.51 -8.06
C GLU A 56 -8.24 1.05 -7.25
N SER A 57 -7.05 1.41 -7.74
CA SER A 57 -5.76 1.12 -7.12
C SER A 57 -4.78 2.28 -7.28
N ALA A 58 -3.69 2.27 -6.55
CA ALA A 58 -2.65 3.31 -6.60
C ALA A 58 -1.27 2.73 -6.25
N LEU A 59 -0.26 3.19 -6.98
CA LEU A 59 1.14 2.98 -6.62
C LEU A 59 1.57 4.06 -5.62
N VAL A 60 2.09 3.64 -4.48
CA VAL A 60 2.63 4.54 -3.45
C VAL A 60 4.07 4.20 -3.13
N LEU A 61 4.83 5.21 -2.71
CA LEU A 61 6.18 5.08 -2.19
C LEU A 61 6.17 5.35 -0.68
N THR A 62 6.77 4.46 0.11
CA THR A 62 7.06 4.66 1.52
C THR A 62 8.50 4.27 1.84
N PHE A 63 8.92 4.48 3.09
CA PHE A 63 10.27 4.17 3.55
C PHE A 63 10.22 3.26 4.77
N VAL A 64 10.77 2.05 4.63
CA VAL A 64 10.94 1.10 5.73
C VAL A 64 12.42 1.12 6.11
N GLU A 65 12.74 1.58 7.33
CA GLU A 65 14.12 1.68 7.82
C GLU A 65 15.05 2.46 6.85
N GLY A 66 14.51 3.48 6.18
CA GLY A 66 15.24 4.29 5.20
C GLY A 66 15.37 3.67 3.80
N LYS A 67 14.91 2.44 3.59
CA LYS A 67 14.84 1.81 2.26
C LYS A 67 13.55 2.23 1.55
N PRO A 68 13.60 2.68 0.29
CA PRO A 68 12.40 2.98 -0.47
C PRO A 68 11.65 1.69 -0.81
N VAL A 69 10.34 1.68 -0.57
CA VAL A 69 9.45 0.55 -0.87
C VAL A 69 8.28 1.06 -1.69
N HIS A 70 8.08 0.49 -2.87
CA HIS A 70 6.90 0.75 -3.67
C HIS A 70 5.80 -0.22 -3.25
N VAL A 71 4.55 0.22 -3.26
CA VAL A 71 3.44 -0.63 -2.87
C VAL A 71 2.25 -0.29 -3.74
N VAL A 72 1.59 -1.30 -4.29
CA VAL A 72 0.28 -1.10 -4.93
C VAL A 72 -0.82 -1.35 -3.91
N LEU A 73 -1.59 -0.30 -3.60
CA LEU A 73 -2.72 -0.34 -2.69
C LEU A 73 -4.04 -0.23 -3.44
N SER A 74 -5.00 -1.05 -3.07
CA SER A 74 -6.39 -0.95 -3.54
C SER A 74 -7.30 -0.57 -2.38
N PRO A 75 -7.68 0.72 -2.24
CA PRO A 75 -8.57 1.14 -1.16
C PRO A 75 -9.99 0.62 -1.39
N ARG A 76 -10.64 0.18 -0.31
CA ARG A 76 -12.06 -0.18 -0.25
C ARG A 76 -12.69 0.51 0.95
N GLU A 77 -13.99 0.32 1.15
CA GLU A 77 -14.67 0.87 2.32
C GLU A 77 -14.08 0.31 3.62
N GLY A 78 -13.26 1.12 4.30
CA GLY A 78 -12.67 0.80 5.61
C GLY A 78 -11.40 -0.04 5.61
N LEU A 79 -10.89 -0.48 4.44
CA LEU A 79 -9.67 -1.29 4.34
C LEU A 79 -8.83 -0.98 3.10
N CYS A 80 -7.59 -1.45 3.07
CA CYS A 80 -6.73 -1.45 1.88
C CYS A 80 -6.20 -2.85 1.60
N TYR A 81 -6.34 -3.31 0.35
CA TYR A 81 -5.59 -4.46 -0.13
C TYR A 81 -4.19 -4.03 -0.52
N LEU A 82 -3.19 -4.76 -0.02
CA LEU A 82 -1.80 -4.65 -0.45
C LEU A 82 -1.55 -5.72 -1.52
N ILE A 83 -1.47 -5.29 -2.78
CA ILE A 83 -1.45 -6.19 -3.94
C ILE A 83 -0.05 -6.76 -4.19
N THR A 84 0.96 -5.90 -4.15
CA THR A 84 2.38 -6.20 -4.43
C THR A 84 3.26 -5.17 -3.70
N VAL A 85 4.49 -5.57 -3.40
CA VAL A 85 5.57 -4.78 -2.76
C VAL A 85 6.72 -4.68 -3.77
#